data_AF-A0AAE0RIQ0-F1
#
_entry.id   AF-A0AAE0RIQ0-F1
#
_cell.length_a   1.000
_cell.length_b   1.000
_cell.length_c   1.000
_cell.angle_alpha   90.00
_cell.angle_beta   90.00
_cell.angle_gamma   90.00
#
_symmetry.space_group_name_H-M   'P 1'
#
loop_
_entity.id
_entity.type
_entity.pdbx_description
1 polymer ?
#
loop_
_entity_poly.entity_id
_entity_poly.type
_entity_poly.pdbx_seq_one_letter_code
_entity_poly.pdbx_strand_id
1 'polypeptide(L)'
;MDDTNRKTSQIIAEFNRIAGKNLKQEFFSALDKHTSCFPEVFKSKKGTAGKELSDYLMQMKSANVIFVTARQTAVLRGLAILLGEDTTDLFKTSL
;
A
#
# COMPACT_ATOMS: atom_id res chain seq x y z
N MET A 1 17.00 7.82 -18.14
CA MET A 1 15.76 8.03 -17.39
C MET A 1 14.84 6.87 -17.76
N ASP A 2 14.40 6.06 -16.80
CA ASP A 2 13.69 4.81 -17.08
C ASP A 2 12.27 5.06 -17.66
N ASP A 3 11.86 4.24 -18.62
CA ASP A 3 10.58 4.36 -19.34
C ASP A 3 9.36 4.21 -18.41
N THR A 4 9.51 3.47 -17.32
CA THR A 4 8.48 3.31 -16.28
C THR A 4 8.15 4.64 -15.63
N ASN A 5 9.18 5.45 -15.33
CA ASN A 5 8.99 6.72 -14.64
C ASN A 5 8.23 7.73 -15.53
N ARG A 6 8.47 7.68 -16.84
CA ARG A 6 7.73 8.48 -17.84
C ARG A 6 6.25 8.13 -17.89
N LYS A 7 5.91 6.83 -17.89
CA LYS A 7 4.51 6.37 -17.89
C LYS A 7 3.77 6.81 -16.63
N THR A 8 4.40 6.66 -15.45
CA THR A 8 3.82 7.08 -14.17
C THR A 8 3.52 8.58 -14.15
N SER A 9 4.44 9.42 -14.63
CA SER A 9 4.19 10.87 -14.72
C SER A 9 3.01 11.21 -15.64
N GLN A 10 2.87 10.51 -16.77
CA GLN A 10 1.74 10.70 -17.69
C GLN A 10 0.41 10.31 -17.04
N ILE A 11 0.35 9.18 -16.34
CA ILE A 11 -0.86 8.73 -15.63
C ILE A 11 -1.29 9.76 -14.58
N ILE A 12 -0.35 10.27 -13.79
CA ILE A 12 -0.63 11.30 -12.78
C ILE A 12 -1.16 12.57 -13.44
N ALA A 13 -0.53 13.02 -14.52
CA ALA A 13 -0.94 14.23 -15.22
C ALA A 13 -2.34 14.09 -15.84
N GLU A 14 -2.61 12.97 -16.51
CA GLU A 14 -3.92 12.71 -17.12
C GLU A 14 -5.02 12.53 -16.08
N PHE A 15 -4.75 11.85 -14.96
CA PHE A 15 -5.70 11.77 -13.85
C PHE A 15 -6.04 13.17 -13.32
N ASN A 16 -5.02 14.00 -13.07
CA ASN A 16 -5.24 15.37 -12.60
C ASN A 16 -6.05 16.19 -13.62
N ARG A 17 -5.77 16.03 -14.92
CA ARG A 17 -6.47 16.73 -16.01
C ARG A 17 -7.94 16.32 -16.12
N ILE A 18 -8.25 15.03 -15.98
CA ILE A 18 -9.60 14.47 -16.14
C ILE A 18 -10.43 14.64 -14.86
N ALA A 19 -9.85 14.32 -13.70
CA ALA A 19 -10.56 14.30 -12.41
C ALA A 19 -10.50 15.64 -11.67
N GLY A 20 -9.63 16.56 -12.06
CA GLY A 20 -9.40 17.82 -11.34
C GLY A 20 -8.82 17.63 -9.94
N LYS A 21 -8.24 16.46 -9.66
CA LYS A 21 -7.78 16.04 -8.33
C LYS A 21 -6.38 15.47 -8.39
N ASN A 22 -5.59 15.65 -7.32
CA ASN A 22 -4.26 15.08 -7.23
C ASN A 22 -4.31 13.58 -6.93
N LEU A 23 -3.86 12.73 -7.88
CA LEU A 23 -3.92 11.27 -7.74
C LEU A 23 -3.27 10.75 -6.46
N LYS A 24 -2.05 11.21 -6.14
CA LYS A 24 -1.32 10.74 -4.95
C LYS A 24 -2.05 11.14 -3.68
N GLN A 25 -2.49 12.40 -3.59
CA GLN A 25 -3.20 12.91 -2.42
C GLN A 25 -4.53 12.16 -2.20
N GLU A 26 -5.34 11.97 -3.25
CA GLU A 26 -6.60 11.23 -3.14
C GLU A 26 -6.36 9.78 -2.71
N PHE A 27 -5.35 9.12 -3.30
CA PHE A 27 -5.01 7.74 -2.96
C PHE A 27 -4.61 7.61 -1.48
N PHE A 28 -3.65 8.41 -1.02
CA PHE A 28 -3.20 8.34 0.37
C PHE A 28 -4.28 8.78 1.35
N SER A 29 -5.12 9.75 1.00
CA SER A 29 -6.25 10.16 1.85
C SER A 29 -7.28 9.03 2.00
N ALA A 30 -7.58 8.31 0.91
CA ALA A 30 -8.46 7.15 0.96
C ALA A 30 -7.82 5.99 1.74
N LEU A 31 -6.52 5.76 1.53
CA LEU A 31 -5.76 4.75 2.26
C LEU A 31 -5.79 5.02 3.77
N ASP A 32 -5.51 6.26 4.19
CA ASP A 32 -5.51 6.67 5.59
C ASP A 32 -6.89 6.52 6.23
N LYS A 33 -7.96 6.88 5.51
CA LYS A 33 -9.35 6.71 5.97
C LYS A 33 -9.68 5.26 6.31
N HIS A 34 -9.12 4.31 5.58
CA HIS A 34 -9.39 2.88 5.76
C HIS A 34 -8.29 2.15 6.53
N THR A 35 -7.18 2.82 6.85
CA THR A 35 -6.01 2.22 7.49
C THR A 35 -6.33 1.49 8.80
N SER A 36 -7.29 1.99 9.58
CA SER A 36 -7.67 1.39 10.87
C SER A 36 -8.38 0.04 10.74
N CYS A 37 -9.05 -0.28 9.62
CA CYS A 37 -9.79 -1.54 9.48
C CYS A 37 -8.95 -2.68 8.89
N PHE A 38 -7.84 -2.37 8.20
CA PHE A 38 -7.02 -3.39 7.55
C PHE A 38 -6.45 -4.47 8.48
N PRO A 39 -6.05 -4.18 9.73
CA PRO A 39 -5.61 -5.24 10.65
C PRO A 39 -6.66 -6.33 10.87
N GLU A 40 -7.96 -6.00 10.86
CA GLU A 40 -9.03 -6.98 10.99
C GLU A 40 -9.25 -7.75 9.68
N VAL A 41 -9.21 -7.05 8.55
CA VAL A 41 -9.28 -7.66 7.21
C VAL A 41 -8.16 -8.69 7.04
N PHE A 42 -6.93 -8.35 7.40
CA PHE A 42 -5.77 -9.22 7.29
C PHE A 42 -5.90 -10.47 8.17
N LYS A 43 -6.37 -10.31 9.41
CA LYS A 43 -6.63 -11.45 10.33
C LYS A 43 -7.72 -12.40 9.84
N SER A 44 -8.66 -11.91 9.03
CA SER A 44 -9.75 -12.74 8.49
C SER A 44 -9.28 -13.71 7.39
N LYS A 45 -8.12 -13.45 6.77
CA LYS A 45 -7.57 -14.29 5.70
C LYS A 45 -7.07 -15.62 6.25
N LYS A 46 -7.38 -16.71 5.53
CA LYS A 46 -6.96 -18.08 5.86
C LYS A 46 -5.96 -18.61 4.83
N GLY A 47 -5.39 -19.79 5.11
CA GLY A 47 -4.44 -20.46 4.21
C GLY A 47 -3.04 -19.83 4.28
N THR A 48 -2.23 -20.03 3.23
CA THR A 48 -0.84 -19.57 3.16
C THR A 48 -0.72 -18.06 3.33
N ALA A 49 -1.52 -17.28 2.58
CA ALA A 49 -1.54 -15.82 2.70
C ALA A 49 -1.98 -15.34 4.10
N GLY A 50 -2.87 -16.09 4.77
CA GLY A 50 -3.28 -15.77 6.14
C GLY A 50 -2.16 -15.96 7.17
N LYS A 51 -1.31 -16.99 6.98
CA LYS A 51 -0.12 -17.19 7.81
C LYS A 51 0.89 -16.05 7.61
N GLU A 52 1.17 -15.71 6.36
CA GLU A 52 2.08 -14.63 6.00
C GLU A 52 1.61 -13.27 6.55
N LEU A 53 0.30 -12.96 6.43
CA LEU A 53 -0.29 -11.77 7.03
C LEU A 53 -0.19 -11.76 8.57
N SER A 54 -0.31 -12.92 9.21
CA SER A 54 -0.20 -13.03 10.67
C SER A 54 1.22 -12.74 11.15
N ASP A 55 2.22 -13.33 10.49
CA ASP A 55 3.63 -13.10 10.78
C ASP A 55 4.00 -11.63 10.55
N TYR A 56 3.51 -11.07 9.44
CA TYR A 56 3.67 -9.66 9.09
C TYR A 56 3.10 -8.72 10.16
N LEU A 57 1.87 -8.98 10.63
CA LEU A 57 1.22 -8.21 11.68
C LEU A 57 1.96 -8.31 13.03
N MET A 58 2.57 -9.46 13.35
CA MET A 58 3.42 -9.60 14.54
C MET A 58 4.67 -8.74 14.44
N GLN A 59 5.36 -8.74 13.28
CA GLN A 59 6.55 -7.91 13.06
C GLN A 59 6.24 -6.42 13.19
N MET A 60 5.11 -5.95 12.66
CA MET A 60 4.67 -4.55 12.81
C MET A 60 4.48 -4.13 14.26
N LYS A 61 3.86 -5.00 15.08
CA LYS A 61 3.63 -4.70 16.50
C LYS A 61 4.96 -4.54 17.25
N SER A 62 5.94 -5.38 16.92
CA SER A 62 7.28 -5.32 17.52
C SER A 62 8.07 -4.08 17.07
N ALA A 63 7.79 -3.55 15.89
CA ALA A 63 8.53 -2.44 15.29
C ALA A 63 8.08 -1.03 15.72
N ASN A 64 7.04 -0.88 16.55
CA ASN A 64 6.50 0.43 17.00
C ASN A 64 6.40 1.45 15.85
N VAL A 65 5.57 1.14 14.86
CA VAL A 65 5.40 1.96 13.63
C VAL A 65 4.69 3.29 13.97
N ILE A 66 5.47 4.33 14.30
CA ILE A 66 4.97 5.64 14.78
C ILE A 66 4.71 6.63 13.63
N PHE A 67 5.35 6.48 12.47
CA PHE A 67 5.24 7.43 11.35
C PHE A 67 4.07 7.13 10.40
N VAL A 68 3.36 8.15 9.93
CA VAL A 68 2.25 8.05 8.95
C VAL A 68 2.69 7.29 7.71
N THR A 69 3.85 7.63 7.15
CA THR A 69 4.45 6.95 5.98
C THR A 69 4.73 5.47 6.24
N ALA A 70 5.14 5.12 7.46
CA ALA A 70 5.42 3.75 7.83
C ALA A 70 4.13 2.93 8.02
N ARG A 71 3.04 3.57 8.45
CA ARG A 71 1.71 2.97 8.51
C ARG A 71 1.13 2.71 7.12
N GLN A 72 1.21 3.69 6.23
CA GLN A 72 0.78 3.55 4.83
C GLN A 72 1.56 2.45 4.11
N THR A 73 2.89 2.46 4.22
CA THR A 73 3.76 1.41 3.68
C THR A 73 3.33 0.03 4.17
N ALA A 74 2.94 -0.05 5.43
CA ALA A 74 2.57 -1.31 6.02
C ALA A 74 1.22 -1.86 5.58
N VAL A 75 0.22 -0.98 5.46
CA VAL A 75 -1.07 -1.33 4.86
C VAL A 75 -0.88 -1.79 3.43
N LEU A 76 -0.06 -1.08 2.64
CA LEU A 76 0.22 -1.46 1.26
C LEU A 76 0.89 -2.84 1.17
N ARG A 77 1.83 -3.16 2.07
CA ARG A 77 2.45 -4.50 2.14
C ARG A 77 1.43 -5.58 2.47
N GLY A 78 0.57 -5.34 3.46
CA GLY A 78 -0.50 -6.27 3.79
C GLY A 78 -1.51 -6.46 2.65
N LEU A 79 -1.83 -5.39 1.92
CA LEU A 79 -2.69 -5.44 0.74
C LEU A 79 -2.08 -6.32 -0.37
N ALA A 80 -0.80 -6.15 -0.66
CA ALA A 80 -0.09 -6.96 -1.65
C ALA A 80 -0.14 -8.46 -1.28
N ILE A 81 0.12 -8.82 -0.02
CA ILE A 81 0.01 -10.21 0.47
C ILE A 81 -1.44 -10.72 0.33
N LEU A 82 -2.43 -9.89 0.68
CA LEU A 82 -3.85 -10.25 0.62
C LEU A 82 -4.31 -10.57 -0.80
N LEU A 83 -3.83 -9.80 -1.78
CA LEU A 83 -4.12 -9.92 -3.21
C LEU A 83 -3.27 -10.98 -3.92
N GLY A 84 -2.23 -11.49 -3.27
CA GLY A 84 -1.30 -12.46 -3.85
C GLY A 84 -0.33 -11.83 -4.86
N GLU A 85 -0.07 -10.54 -4.72
CA GLU A 85 0.88 -9.80 -5.57
C GLU A 85 2.31 -9.98 -5.04
N ASP A 86 3.29 -9.98 -5.95
CA ASP A 86 4.70 -10.00 -5.55
C ASP A 86 5.06 -8.68 -4.87
N THR A 87 5.20 -8.74 -3.55
CA THR A 87 5.60 -7.61 -2.70
C THR A 87 7.00 -7.09 -3.04
N THR A 88 7.83 -7.85 -3.77
CA THR A 88 9.21 -7.50 -4.09
C THR A 88 9.32 -6.34 -5.09
N ASP A 89 8.35 -6.19 -5.98
CA ASP A 89 8.35 -5.15 -7.03
C ASP A 89 7.38 -3.99 -6.76
N LEU A 90 6.40 -4.19 -5.88
CA LEU A 90 5.39 -3.17 -5.54
C LEU A 90 5.97 -1.94 -4.84
N PHE A 91 7.05 -2.08 -4.08
CA PHE A 91 7.64 -0.98 -3.30
C PHE A 91 8.90 -0.38 -3.92
N LYS A 92 9.40 -0.93 -5.03
CA LYS A 92 10.60 -0.41 -5.70
C LYS A 92 10.36 0.92 -6.41
N THR A 93 9.10 1.32 -6.60
CA THR A 93 8.73 2.48 -7.44
C THR A 93 8.09 3.64 -6.68
N SER A 94 8.02 3.58 -5.35
CA SER A 94 7.34 4.62 -4.54
C SER A 94 8.20 5.32 -3.49
N LEU A 95 9.52 5.41 -3.71
CA LEU A 95 10.38 6.38 -3.01
C LEU A 95 11.07 7.31 -4.03
#